data_AF-A0A7V5VXQ2-F1
#
_entry.id   AF-A0A7V5VXQ2-F1
#
_cell.length_a   1.000
_cell.length_b   1.000
_cell.length_c   1.000
_cell.angle_alpha   90.00
_cell.angle_beta   90.00
_cell.angle_gamma   90.00
#
_symmetry.space_group_name_H-M   'P 1'
#
loop_
_entity.id
_entity.type
_entity.pdbx_description
1 polymer ?
#
loop_
_entity_poly.entity_id
_entity_poly.type
_entity_poly.pdbx_seq_one_letter_code
_entity_poly.pdbx_strand_id
1 'polypeptide(L)'
;MPELYKIWEKNGFKESGNWEDIFGSGVQTDEIFMAWYYAKYVNRLAEAGKKIYQLPMYVNAALNRPNRLPGIGYPSAGPLPHLMDIWKAAGNSIDFLAPDIYFPNFKYWCDLYVRQGDPLFIPEHKNDNTAPFKGMFAIGHYNTLGFSPFSIESTAEPENNPLGKIYNIITQLSLLITENQPTGKVEGVLLNKQHKDTTIIMGKYILNIRHDYTLGWGVDTAAIDSWPLSSAIIIQTSENEFYFGGTGIVATFKSATNNDLNIGILKVDEGKFENAKWKILLHLNGDETHQGRHLRIPYGQYSIQRIELYQY
;
A
#
# COMPACT_ATOMS: atom_id res chain seq x y z
N MET A 1 -14.40 16.37 -1.94
CA MET A 1 -12.95 16.59 -2.07
C MET A 1 -12.62 18.08 -2.22
N PRO A 2 -11.42 18.55 -1.80
CA PRO A 2 -11.08 19.96 -1.83
C PRO A 2 -11.00 20.53 -3.26
N GLU A 3 -10.74 19.72 -4.28
CA GLU A 3 -10.64 20.20 -5.66
C GLU A 3 -12.00 20.66 -6.19
N LEU A 4 -13.02 19.79 -6.14
CA LEU A 4 -14.37 20.15 -6.57
C LEU A 4 -14.99 21.24 -5.68
N TYR A 5 -14.78 21.15 -4.35
CA TYR A 5 -15.27 22.16 -3.42
C TYR A 5 -14.73 23.55 -3.74
N LYS A 6 -13.42 23.69 -4.01
CA LYS A 6 -12.82 24.98 -4.37
C LYS A 6 -13.38 25.56 -5.67
N ILE A 7 -13.67 24.72 -6.65
CA ILE A 7 -14.30 25.17 -7.91
C ILE A 7 -15.72 25.67 -7.62
N TRP A 8 -16.49 24.92 -6.83
CA TRP A 8 -17.85 25.30 -6.49
C TRP A 8 -17.91 26.58 -5.63
N GLU A 9 -17.01 26.70 -4.65
CA GLU A 9 -16.82 27.89 -3.81
C GLU A 9 -16.50 29.13 -4.63
N LYS A 10 -15.52 29.01 -5.54
CA LYS A 10 -15.10 30.11 -6.42
C LYS A 10 -16.24 30.65 -7.28
N ASN A 11 -17.24 29.82 -7.58
CA ASN A 11 -18.42 30.18 -8.37
C ASN A 11 -19.65 30.50 -7.51
N GLY A 12 -19.46 30.69 -6.20
CA GLY A 12 -20.49 31.16 -5.27
C GLY A 12 -21.44 30.08 -4.79
N PHE A 13 -21.02 28.81 -4.78
CA PHE A 13 -21.81 27.67 -4.29
C PHE A 13 -23.21 27.57 -4.89
N LYS A 14 -23.38 27.93 -6.17
CA LYS A 14 -24.69 27.86 -6.81
C LYS A 14 -25.20 26.43 -6.83
N GLU A 15 -26.46 26.22 -6.48
CA GLU A 15 -27.09 24.89 -6.45
C GLU A 15 -27.90 24.58 -7.71
N SER A 16 -28.12 25.58 -8.57
CA SER A 16 -28.90 25.44 -9.82
C SER A 16 -28.35 26.32 -10.94
N GLY A 17 -28.36 25.80 -12.17
CA GLY A 17 -27.84 26.48 -13.36
C GLY A 17 -27.30 25.48 -14.38
N ASN A 18 -26.71 25.97 -15.45
CA ASN A 18 -25.92 25.14 -16.36
C ASN A 18 -24.53 24.82 -15.75
N TRP A 19 -23.73 24.00 -16.42
CA TRP A 19 -22.41 23.60 -15.92
C TRP A 19 -21.49 24.78 -15.61
N GLU A 20 -21.47 25.80 -16.47
CA GLU A 20 -20.65 27.00 -16.27
C GLU A 20 -21.22 27.92 -15.17
N ASP A 21 -22.54 27.92 -14.95
CA ASP A 21 -23.14 28.65 -13.84
C ASP A 21 -22.65 28.11 -12.49
N ILE A 22 -22.52 26.78 -12.38
CA ILE A 22 -22.16 26.06 -11.16
C ILE A 22 -20.64 25.99 -10.96
N PHE A 23 -19.88 25.69 -12.02
CA PHE A 23 -18.45 25.39 -11.95
C PHE A 23 -17.56 26.43 -12.64
N GLY A 24 -18.15 27.47 -13.23
CA GLY A 24 -17.43 28.50 -13.99
C GLY A 24 -17.11 28.05 -15.41
N SER A 25 -16.64 28.96 -16.25
CA SER A 25 -16.21 28.62 -17.61
C SER A 25 -14.77 28.11 -17.64
N GLY A 26 -14.48 27.18 -18.56
CA GLY A 26 -13.14 26.72 -18.88
C GLY A 26 -12.93 25.20 -18.74
N VAL A 27 -11.70 24.80 -19.06
CA VAL A 27 -11.28 23.40 -19.25
C VAL A 27 -11.59 22.48 -18.05
N GLN A 28 -11.59 23.02 -16.83
CA GLN A 28 -11.94 22.26 -15.62
C GLN A 28 -13.43 21.86 -15.61
N THR A 29 -14.30 22.77 -16.03
CA THR A 29 -15.75 22.51 -16.14
C THR A 29 -16.05 21.57 -17.29
N ASP A 30 -15.34 21.70 -18.41
CA ASP A 30 -15.45 20.75 -19.53
C ASP A 30 -15.09 19.33 -19.10
N GLU A 31 -14.02 19.18 -18.30
CA GLU A 31 -13.63 17.89 -17.74
C GLU A 31 -14.65 17.34 -16.73
N ILE A 32 -15.17 18.19 -15.84
CA ILE A 32 -16.23 17.81 -14.89
C ILE A 32 -17.49 17.32 -15.63
N PHE A 33 -17.90 18.04 -16.67
CA PHE A 33 -19.02 17.66 -17.54
C PHE A 33 -18.78 16.27 -18.14
N MET A 34 -17.62 16.05 -18.76
CA MET A 34 -17.29 14.76 -19.36
C MET A 34 -17.29 13.63 -18.32
N ALA A 35 -16.70 13.87 -17.14
CA ALA A 35 -16.62 12.88 -16.07
C ALA A 35 -18.00 12.45 -15.59
N TRP A 36 -18.93 13.40 -15.45
CA TRP A 36 -20.31 13.10 -15.09
C TRP A 36 -20.96 12.15 -16.08
N TYR A 37 -20.92 12.47 -17.37
CA TYR A 37 -21.59 11.64 -18.39
C TYR A 37 -20.91 10.28 -18.59
N TYR A 38 -19.59 10.18 -18.49
CA TYR A 38 -18.88 8.90 -18.48
C TYR A 38 -19.29 8.05 -17.27
N ALA A 39 -19.28 8.64 -16.07
CA ALA A 39 -19.66 7.93 -14.86
C ALA A 39 -21.13 7.48 -14.90
N LYS A 40 -22.06 8.31 -15.43
CA LYS A 40 -23.47 7.93 -15.64
C LYS A 40 -23.59 6.76 -16.60
N TYR A 41 -22.88 6.80 -17.73
CA TYR A 41 -22.93 5.73 -18.73
C TYR A 41 -22.43 4.41 -18.14
N VAL A 42 -21.25 4.42 -17.52
CA VAL A 42 -20.63 3.22 -16.95
C VAL A 42 -21.45 2.66 -15.79
N ASN A 43 -22.06 3.51 -14.96
CA ASN A 43 -22.99 3.06 -13.91
C ASN A 43 -24.21 2.33 -14.48
N ARG A 44 -24.82 2.81 -15.58
CA ARG A 44 -25.95 2.12 -16.22
C ARG A 44 -25.54 0.77 -16.78
N LEU A 45 -24.32 0.67 -17.35
CA LEU A 45 -23.77 -0.59 -17.84
C LEU A 45 -23.56 -1.59 -16.69
N ALA A 46 -22.92 -1.15 -15.61
CA ALA A 46 -22.72 -1.98 -14.42
C ALA A 46 -24.03 -2.39 -13.77
N GLU A 47 -25.02 -1.50 -13.67
CA GLU A 47 -26.36 -1.82 -13.17
C GLU A 47 -27.02 -2.94 -13.99
N ALA A 48 -26.94 -2.86 -15.33
CA ALA A 48 -27.49 -3.87 -16.22
C ALA A 48 -26.79 -5.23 -16.04
N GLY A 49 -25.46 -5.24 -15.90
CA GLY A 49 -24.70 -6.46 -15.60
C GLY A 49 -25.06 -7.06 -14.24
N LYS A 50 -25.11 -6.24 -13.19
CA LYS A 50 -25.44 -6.67 -11.83
C LYS A 50 -26.86 -7.21 -11.68
N LYS A 51 -27.82 -6.78 -12.52
CA LYS A 51 -29.17 -7.37 -12.59
C LYS A 51 -29.15 -8.84 -13.04
N ILE A 52 -28.15 -9.25 -13.82
CA ILE A 52 -27.97 -10.64 -14.25
C ILE A 52 -27.14 -11.39 -13.20
N TYR A 53 -26.00 -10.83 -12.80
CA TYR A 53 -25.11 -11.46 -11.82
C TYR A 53 -24.32 -10.41 -11.03
N GLN A 54 -24.50 -10.39 -9.71
CA GLN A 54 -23.99 -9.34 -8.81
C GLN A 54 -22.52 -9.56 -8.41
N LEU A 55 -21.61 -9.51 -9.39
CA LEU A 55 -20.17 -9.45 -9.10
C LEU A 55 -19.75 -8.02 -8.70
N PRO A 56 -18.72 -7.87 -7.85
CA PRO A 56 -18.03 -6.61 -7.68
C PRO A 56 -17.49 -6.09 -9.03
N MET A 57 -17.65 -4.81 -9.29
CA MET A 57 -17.20 -4.11 -10.50
C MET A 57 -16.49 -2.82 -10.12
N TYR A 58 -15.42 -2.51 -10.83
CA TYR A 58 -14.64 -1.29 -10.65
C TYR A 58 -14.33 -0.64 -11.99
N VAL A 59 -13.84 0.59 -11.95
CA VAL A 59 -13.23 1.26 -13.11
C VAL A 59 -11.79 1.63 -12.78
N ASN A 60 -10.89 1.42 -13.73
CA ASN A 60 -9.50 1.84 -13.60
C ASN A 60 -9.27 3.26 -14.12
N ALA A 61 -8.20 3.90 -13.62
CA ALA A 61 -7.85 5.28 -13.93
C ALA A 61 -6.45 5.39 -14.54
N ALA A 62 -6.40 5.83 -15.80
CA ALA A 62 -5.17 6.36 -16.38
C ALA A 62 -4.82 7.69 -15.70
N LEU A 63 -3.90 7.65 -14.74
CA LEU A 63 -3.59 8.78 -13.86
C LEU A 63 -3.13 10.05 -14.62
N ASN A 64 -3.55 11.20 -14.10
CA ASN A 64 -3.23 12.51 -14.66
C ASN A 64 -1.75 12.85 -14.48
N ARG A 65 -1.14 13.44 -15.52
CA ARG A 65 0.21 14.00 -15.43
C ARG A 65 0.18 15.35 -14.71
N PRO A 66 0.98 15.57 -13.66
CA PRO A 66 1.07 16.87 -13.01
C PRO A 66 1.40 17.99 -14.01
N ASN A 67 0.78 19.15 -13.84
CA ASN A 67 0.98 20.36 -14.67
C ASN A 67 0.65 20.17 -16.16
N ARG A 68 -0.27 19.26 -16.49
CA ARG A 68 -0.78 19.08 -17.84
C ARG A 68 -2.28 19.34 -17.91
N LEU A 69 -2.76 19.70 -19.09
CA LEU A 69 -4.18 19.93 -19.35
C LEU A 69 -4.89 18.61 -19.72
N PRO A 70 -6.14 18.41 -19.27
CA PRO A 70 -6.94 17.25 -19.67
C PRO A 70 -7.15 17.25 -21.19
N GLY A 71 -7.19 16.06 -21.78
CA GLY A 71 -7.39 15.87 -23.22
C GLY A 71 -6.16 16.16 -24.09
N ILE A 72 -5.14 16.84 -23.56
CA ILE A 72 -3.86 17.06 -24.24
C ILE A 72 -2.74 16.24 -23.59
N GLY A 73 -2.59 16.34 -22.27
CA GLY A 73 -1.48 15.69 -21.56
C GLY A 73 -1.84 14.47 -20.75
N TYR A 74 -3.14 14.15 -20.61
CA TYR A 74 -3.64 12.89 -20.06
C TYR A 74 -5.08 12.62 -20.54
N PRO A 75 -5.57 11.36 -20.48
CA PRO A 75 -6.95 11.03 -20.79
C PRO A 75 -7.90 11.76 -19.83
N SER A 76 -8.66 12.73 -20.36
CA SER A 76 -9.61 13.53 -19.59
C SER A 76 -10.70 12.65 -18.96
N ALA A 77 -11.24 13.09 -17.83
CA ALA A 77 -12.52 12.62 -17.29
C ALA A 77 -12.59 11.18 -16.74
N GLY A 78 -11.48 10.46 -16.68
CA GLY A 78 -11.38 9.19 -15.97
C GLY A 78 -11.68 9.34 -14.46
N PRO A 79 -11.71 8.23 -13.70
CA PRO A 79 -11.96 8.23 -12.25
C PRO A 79 -10.76 8.74 -11.44
N LEU A 80 -10.28 9.93 -11.82
CA LEU A 80 -9.13 10.63 -11.30
C LEU A 80 -9.42 11.22 -9.92
N PRO A 81 -8.40 11.42 -9.06
CA PRO A 81 -8.59 11.93 -7.71
C PRO A 81 -9.44 13.21 -7.65
N HIS A 82 -9.15 14.21 -8.49
CA HIS A 82 -9.86 15.49 -8.50
C HIS A 82 -11.30 15.42 -9.03
N LEU A 83 -11.69 14.31 -9.66
CA LEU A 83 -13.03 14.06 -10.22
C LEU A 83 -13.81 12.98 -9.44
N MET A 84 -13.21 12.45 -8.37
CA MET A 84 -13.76 11.33 -7.60
C MET A 84 -15.18 11.60 -7.07
N ASP A 85 -15.47 12.83 -6.60
CA ASP A 85 -16.81 13.21 -6.15
C ASP A 85 -17.85 13.13 -7.29
N ILE A 86 -17.46 13.52 -8.50
CA ILE A 86 -18.34 13.48 -9.68
C ILE A 86 -18.65 12.03 -10.04
N TRP A 87 -17.63 11.16 -10.04
CA TRP A 87 -17.78 9.73 -10.32
C TRP A 87 -18.70 9.04 -9.30
N LYS A 88 -18.52 9.33 -8.01
CA LYS A 88 -19.37 8.78 -6.94
C LYS A 88 -20.79 9.33 -6.96
N ALA A 89 -20.98 10.61 -7.27
CA ALA A 89 -22.31 11.22 -7.33
C ALA A 89 -23.15 10.70 -8.52
N ALA A 90 -22.52 10.22 -9.59
CA ALA A 90 -23.22 9.76 -10.79
C ALA A 90 -24.01 8.44 -10.58
N GLY A 91 -23.59 7.60 -9.64
CA GLY A 91 -24.27 6.34 -9.29
C GLY A 91 -23.41 5.40 -8.44
N ASN A 92 -24.05 4.34 -7.91
CA ASN A 92 -23.47 3.40 -6.95
C ASN A 92 -23.31 1.97 -7.50
N SER A 93 -23.44 1.78 -8.81
CA SER A 93 -23.31 0.44 -9.42
C SER A 93 -21.85 0.02 -9.57
N ILE A 94 -20.94 0.97 -9.61
CA ILE A 94 -19.49 0.76 -9.53
C ILE A 94 -19.07 0.78 -8.05
N ASP A 95 -18.42 -0.29 -7.59
CA ASP A 95 -18.14 -0.49 -6.16
C ASP A 95 -16.94 0.33 -5.67
N PHE A 96 -15.94 0.54 -6.53
CA PHE A 96 -14.76 1.34 -6.22
C PHE A 96 -14.04 1.86 -7.47
N LEU A 97 -13.18 2.86 -7.26
CA LEU A 97 -12.34 3.48 -8.28
C LEU A 97 -10.90 3.04 -8.07
N ALA A 98 -10.21 2.62 -9.12
CA ALA A 98 -8.92 1.97 -9.00
C ALA A 98 -7.82 2.70 -9.80
N PRO A 99 -6.65 3.02 -9.22
CA PRO A 99 -5.57 3.68 -9.96
C PRO A 99 -4.68 2.72 -10.74
N ASP A 100 -4.34 3.11 -11.97
CA ASP A 100 -3.23 2.51 -12.72
C ASP A 100 -1.94 3.27 -12.41
N ILE A 101 -1.09 2.70 -11.54
CA ILE A 101 0.06 3.43 -10.98
C ILE A 101 1.35 3.13 -11.75
N TYR A 102 1.70 4.01 -12.68
CA TYR A 102 2.98 3.99 -13.41
C TYR A 102 3.95 5.10 -12.97
N PHE A 103 3.54 5.96 -12.04
CA PHE A 103 4.35 7.07 -11.54
C PHE A 103 5.21 6.67 -10.32
N PRO A 104 6.36 7.33 -10.11
CA PRO A 104 7.29 6.98 -9.02
C PRO A 104 6.76 7.31 -7.62
N ASN A 105 5.92 8.34 -7.48
CA ASN A 105 5.32 8.80 -6.22
C ASN A 105 4.16 7.89 -5.77
N PHE A 106 4.46 6.60 -5.55
CA PHE A 106 3.49 5.54 -5.26
C PHE A 106 2.57 5.86 -4.08
N LYS A 107 3.15 6.23 -2.92
CA LYS A 107 2.41 6.57 -1.69
C LYS A 107 1.41 7.71 -1.91
N TYR A 108 1.84 8.76 -2.62
CA TYR A 108 0.97 9.89 -2.93
C TYR A 108 -0.30 9.47 -3.69
N TRP A 109 -0.16 8.58 -4.69
CA TRP A 109 -1.33 8.11 -5.44
C TRP A 109 -2.21 7.20 -4.60
N CYS A 110 -1.64 6.30 -3.80
CA CYS A 110 -2.43 5.46 -2.89
C CYS A 110 -3.22 6.32 -1.89
N ASP A 111 -2.56 7.30 -1.24
CA ASP A 111 -3.18 8.25 -0.30
C ASP A 111 -4.37 8.98 -0.95
N LEU A 112 -4.26 9.36 -2.22
CA LEU A 112 -5.34 10.04 -2.94
C LEU A 112 -6.56 9.15 -3.22
N TYR A 113 -6.39 7.83 -3.35
CA TYR A 113 -7.49 6.93 -3.62
C TYR A 113 -8.17 6.42 -2.36
N VAL A 114 -7.48 6.38 -1.22
CA VAL A 114 -8.09 6.00 0.07
C VAL A 114 -8.67 7.18 0.85
N ARG A 115 -8.54 8.42 0.35
CA ARG A 115 -8.83 9.66 1.09
C ARG A 115 -10.28 9.84 1.55
N GLN A 116 -11.23 9.11 0.97
CA GLN A 116 -12.64 9.09 1.45
C GLN A 116 -13.02 7.78 2.14
N GLY A 117 -12.05 6.97 2.55
CA GLY A 117 -12.28 5.63 3.10
C GLY A 117 -12.61 4.57 2.06
N ASP A 118 -12.33 4.83 0.78
CA ASP A 118 -12.52 3.84 -0.29
C ASP A 118 -11.53 2.68 -0.17
N PRO A 119 -11.92 1.46 -0.59
CA PRO A 119 -10.98 0.37 -0.70
C PRO A 119 -9.95 0.69 -1.80
N LEU A 120 -8.69 0.31 -1.57
CA LEU A 120 -7.65 0.41 -2.57
C LEU A 120 -7.54 -0.90 -3.35
N PHE A 121 -7.57 -0.81 -4.67
CA PHE A 121 -7.19 -1.90 -5.58
C PHE A 121 -6.28 -1.32 -6.66
N ILE A 122 -5.12 -1.92 -6.89
CA ILE A 122 -4.16 -1.43 -7.89
C ILE A 122 -4.14 -2.46 -9.04
N PRO A 123 -5.04 -2.33 -10.03
CA PRO A 123 -5.19 -3.27 -11.14
C PRO A 123 -4.00 -3.25 -12.09
N GLU A 124 -3.30 -2.11 -12.15
CA GLU A 124 -2.09 -1.96 -12.93
C GLU A 124 -1.01 -1.22 -12.14
N HIS A 125 0.21 -1.77 -12.19
CA HIS A 125 1.43 -1.08 -11.84
C HIS A 125 2.52 -1.46 -12.85
N LYS A 126 3.52 -0.60 -13.05
CA LYS A 126 4.69 -0.96 -13.86
C LYS A 126 5.35 -2.24 -13.32
N ASN A 127 5.55 -3.26 -14.14
CA ASN A 127 6.34 -4.45 -13.76
C ASN A 127 7.85 -4.13 -13.77
N ASP A 128 8.30 -3.40 -12.75
CA ASP A 128 9.71 -3.09 -12.50
C ASP A 128 10.20 -3.70 -11.19
N ASN A 129 11.49 -3.54 -10.90
CA ASN A 129 12.12 -4.07 -9.68
C ASN A 129 11.58 -3.46 -8.38
N THR A 130 10.74 -2.43 -8.44
CA THR A 130 10.09 -1.81 -7.26
C THR A 130 8.70 -2.39 -6.97
N ALA A 131 8.05 -2.98 -7.98
CA ALA A 131 6.69 -3.47 -7.88
C ALA A 131 6.46 -4.48 -6.74
N PRO A 132 7.35 -5.46 -6.49
CA PRO A 132 7.16 -6.43 -5.40
C PRO A 132 7.03 -5.74 -4.04
N PHE A 133 7.90 -4.78 -3.76
CA PHE A 133 7.98 -4.09 -2.47
C PHE A 133 6.81 -3.12 -2.28
N LYS A 134 6.43 -2.40 -3.34
CA LYS A 134 5.26 -1.52 -3.34
C LYS A 134 3.96 -2.31 -3.13
N GLY A 135 3.83 -3.50 -3.72
CA GLY A 135 2.67 -4.36 -3.53
C GLY A 135 2.52 -4.84 -2.08
N MET A 136 3.60 -5.33 -1.47
CA MET A 136 3.60 -5.71 -0.04
C MET A 136 3.28 -4.53 0.87
N PHE A 137 3.90 -3.37 0.62
CA PHE A 137 3.60 -2.16 1.36
C PHE A 137 2.12 -1.78 1.23
N ALA A 138 1.55 -1.82 0.03
CA ALA A 138 0.17 -1.44 -0.18
C ALA A 138 -0.81 -2.37 0.55
N ILE A 139 -0.58 -3.68 0.49
CA ILE A 139 -1.39 -4.68 1.21
C ILE A 139 -1.33 -4.45 2.72
N GLY A 140 -0.13 -4.22 3.28
CA GLY A 140 0.04 -3.99 4.71
C GLY A 140 -0.50 -2.65 5.20
N HIS A 141 -0.18 -1.55 4.51
CA HIS A 141 -0.42 -0.18 4.95
C HIS A 141 -1.82 0.34 4.61
N TYR A 142 -2.34 0.01 3.42
CA TYR A 142 -3.63 0.55 2.94
C TYR A 142 -4.79 -0.43 3.01
N ASN A 143 -4.57 -1.66 3.48
CA ASN A 143 -5.58 -2.73 3.36
C ASN A 143 -6.02 -2.91 1.90
N THR A 144 -5.04 -2.99 1.01
CA THR A 144 -5.28 -3.07 -0.43
C THR A 144 -5.88 -4.42 -0.79
N LEU A 145 -7.01 -4.42 -1.53
CA LEU A 145 -7.72 -5.61 -1.99
C LEU A 145 -6.88 -6.48 -2.94
N GLY A 146 -5.96 -5.85 -3.69
CA GLY A 146 -5.08 -6.53 -4.62
C GLY A 146 -4.12 -5.58 -5.33
N PHE A 147 -3.02 -6.15 -5.81
CA PHE A 147 -1.96 -5.44 -6.53
C PHE A 147 -1.55 -6.28 -7.75
N SER A 148 -1.57 -5.68 -8.93
CA SER A 148 -1.40 -6.40 -10.19
C SER A 148 -0.44 -5.65 -11.12
N PRO A 149 0.86 -6.01 -11.12
CA PRO A 149 1.80 -5.49 -12.11
C PRO A 149 1.39 -5.91 -13.52
N PHE A 150 1.44 -4.98 -14.46
CA PHE A 150 1.07 -5.23 -15.85
C PHE A 150 2.19 -5.94 -16.62
N SER A 151 1.82 -6.85 -17.52
CA SER A 151 2.70 -7.62 -18.39
C SER A 151 3.74 -8.50 -17.68
N ILE A 152 3.29 -9.29 -16.71
CA ILE A 152 4.16 -10.24 -15.99
C ILE A 152 4.68 -11.35 -16.90
N GLU A 153 3.91 -11.73 -17.92
CA GLU A 153 4.24 -12.74 -18.93
C GLU A 153 5.41 -12.36 -19.83
N SER A 154 5.76 -11.07 -19.88
CA SER A 154 6.88 -10.56 -20.67
C SER A 154 8.20 -10.44 -19.87
N THR A 155 8.23 -10.96 -18.64
CA THR A 155 9.44 -10.97 -17.81
C THR A 155 10.44 -12.00 -18.37
N ALA A 156 11.66 -11.58 -18.72
CA ALA A 156 12.66 -12.46 -19.34
C ALA A 156 13.13 -13.61 -18.43
N GLU A 157 13.34 -13.33 -17.14
CA GLU A 157 13.75 -14.30 -16.11
C GLU A 157 12.76 -14.25 -14.94
N PRO A 158 11.53 -14.77 -15.10
CA PRO A 158 10.49 -14.65 -14.10
C PRO A 158 10.85 -15.31 -12.76
N GLU A 159 11.69 -16.34 -12.76
CA GLU A 159 12.22 -17.02 -11.57
C GLU A 159 13.11 -16.12 -10.71
N ASN A 160 13.76 -15.12 -11.32
CA ASN A 160 14.61 -14.16 -10.63
C ASN A 160 13.81 -12.95 -10.12
N ASN A 161 12.57 -12.77 -10.56
CA ASN A 161 11.72 -11.66 -10.15
C ASN A 161 11.30 -11.81 -8.67
N PRO A 162 11.62 -10.83 -7.78
CA PRO A 162 11.19 -10.87 -6.39
C PRO A 162 9.67 -10.92 -6.18
N LEU A 163 8.87 -10.60 -7.19
CA LEU A 163 7.41 -10.60 -7.12
C LEU A 163 6.86 -11.93 -6.60
N GLY A 164 7.33 -13.06 -7.15
CA GLY A 164 6.90 -14.38 -6.72
C GLY A 164 7.27 -14.69 -5.26
N LYS A 165 8.46 -14.26 -4.81
CA LYS A 165 8.92 -14.45 -3.43
C LYS A 165 8.09 -13.64 -2.44
N ILE A 166 7.79 -12.39 -2.78
CA ILE A 166 6.92 -11.50 -1.98
C ILE A 166 5.49 -12.03 -1.94
N TYR A 167 4.93 -12.46 -3.07
CA TYR A 167 3.58 -13.04 -3.12
C TYR A 167 3.49 -14.35 -2.36
N ASN A 168 4.56 -15.15 -2.35
CA ASN A 168 4.63 -16.34 -1.51
C ASN A 168 4.61 -16.02 -0.01
N ILE A 169 5.27 -14.94 0.43
CA ILE A 169 5.17 -14.45 1.81
C ILE A 169 3.74 -14.01 2.13
N ILE A 170 3.14 -13.16 1.29
CA ILE A 170 1.76 -12.66 1.48
C ILE A 170 0.76 -13.82 1.51
N THR A 171 0.91 -14.79 0.62
CA THR A 171 0.04 -15.99 0.56
C THR A 171 0.09 -16.76 1.87
N GLN A 172 1.29 -17.00 2.40
CA GLN A 172 1.46 -17.70 3.68
C GLN A 172 0.88 -16.91 4.87
N LEU A 173 0.95 -15.58 4.82
CA LEU A 173 0.42 -14.71 5.87
C LEU A 173 -1.06 -14.34 5.68
N SER A 174 -1.70 -14.75 4.57
CA SER A 174 -3.04 -14.29 4.18
C SER A 174 -4.10 -14.45 5.25
N LEU A 175 -4.13 -15.58 5.98
CA LEU A 175 -5.04 -15.79 7.10
C LEU A 175 -4.79 -14.79 8.23
N LEU A 176 -3.54 -14.62 8.65
CA LEU A 176 -3.17 -13.67 9.71
C LEU A 176 -3.46 -12.23 9.30
N ILE A 177 -3.20 -11.87 8.03
CA ILE A 177 -3.53 -10.55 7.49
C ILE A 177 -5.04 -10.33 7.61
N THR A 178 -5.84 -11.24 7.05
CA THR A 178 -7.31 -11.10 7.00
C THR A 178 -7.94 -11.06 8.39
N GLU A 179 -7.43 -11.85 9.34
CA GLU A 179 -7.94 -11.89 10.73
C GLU A 179 -7.61 -10.61 11.52
N ASN A 180 -6.44 -10.00 11.29
CA ASN A 180 -5.93 -8.91 12.14
C ASN A 180 -6.10 -7.52 11.52
N GLN A 181 -6.21 -7.42 10.19
CA GLN A 181 -6.29 -6.16 9.47
C GLN A 181 -7.52 -5.30 9.84
N PRO A 182 -8.74 -5.86 10.04
CA PRO A 182 -9.89 -5.07 10.50
C PRO A 182 -9.71 -4.42 11.88
N THR A 183 -8.75 -4.91 12.68
CA THR A 183 -8.47 -4.38 14.03
C THR A 183 -7.28 -3.43 14.08
N GLY A 184 -6.74 -3.03 12.92
CA GLY A 184 -5.57 -2.13 12.84
C GLY A 184 -4.26 -2.77 13.30
N LYS A 185 -4.18 -4.10 13.30
CA LYS A 185 -3.02 -4.88 13.76
C LYS A 185 -2.12 -5.37 12.61
N VAL A 186 -2.23 -4.77 11.44
CA VAL A 186 -1.41 -5.05 10.26
C VAL A 186 -0.83 -3.73 9.78
N GLU A 187 0.46 -3.71 9.48
CA GLU A 187 1.13 -2.54 8.91
C GLU A 187 2.16 -2.97 7.86
N GLY A 188 2.33 -2.14 6.82
CA GLY A 188 3.32 -2.32 5.78
C GLY A 188 4.40 -1.24 5.86
N VAL A 189 5.65 -1.60 5.64
CA VAL A 189 6.75 -0.64 5.51
C VAL A 189 7.35 -0.68 4.11
N LEU A 190 7.78 0.49 3.63
CA LEU A 190 8.50 0.65 2.37
C LEU A 190 9.72 1.54 2.63
N LEU A 191 10.92 1.00 2.45
CA LEU A 191 12.16 1.63 2.86
C LEU A 191 13.11 1.77 1.68
N ASN A 192 13.88 2.86 1.70
CA ASN A 192 14.93 3.16 0.73
C ASN A 192 15.93 4.15 1.34
N LYS A 193 16.83 4.73 0.52
CA LYS A 193 17.84 5.68 1.02
C LYS A 193 17.24 7.01 1.51
N GLN A 194 16.10 7.44 0.97
CA GLN A 194 15.43 8.68 1.36
C GLN A 194 14.52 8.49 2.58
N HIS A 195 13.90 7.31 2.69
CA HIS A 195 13.06 6.86 3.79
C HIS A 195 13.69 5.63 4.42
N LYS A 196 14.77 5.85 5.17
CA LYS A 196 15.62 4.78 5.73
C LYS A 196 14.95 4.06 6.88
N ASP A 197 14.00 4.71 7.53
CA ASP A 197 13.35 4.23 8.73
C ASP A 197 11.92 4.77 8.85
N THR A 198 11.14 4.08 9.68
CA THR A 198 9.81 4.47 10.11
C THR A 198 9.54 3.95 11.52
N THR A 199 8.62 4.58 12.23
CA THR A 199 8.18 4.18 13.57
C THR A 199 6.70 3.82 13.52
N ILE A 200 6.36 2.65 14.06
CA ILE A 200 5.00 2.13 14.15
C ILE A 200 4.67 1.92 15.62
N ILE A 201 3.47 2.31 16.05
CA ILE A 201 2.97 2.00 17.39
C ILE A 201 1.93 0.88 17.26
N MET A 202 2.16 -0.25 17.92
CA MET A 202 1.25 -1.40 17.92
C MET A 202 1.04 -1.89 19.36
N GLY A 203 -0.15 -1.61 19.90
CA GLY A 203 -0.45 -1.85 21.32
C GLY A 203 0.50 -1.07 22.23
N LYS A 204 1.19 -1.78 23.12
CA LYS A 204 2.14 -1.18 24.08
C LYS A 204 3.57 -1.04 23.56
N TYR A 205 3.80 -1.27 22.27
CA TYR A 205 5.12 -1.28 21.66
C TYR A 205 5.28 -0.18 20.61
N ILE A 206 6.45 0.46 20.65
CA ILE A 206 7.00 1.28 19.57
C ILE A 206 7.98 0.40 18.80
N LEU A 207 7.70 0.16 17.52
CA LEU A 207 8.52 -0.60 16.60
C LEU A 207 9.27 0.41 15.72
N ASN A 208 10.59 0.46 15.82
CA ASN A 208 11.41 1.27 14.92
C ASN A 208 11.96 0.34 13.84
N ILE A 209 11.44 0.51 12.61
CA ILE A 209 11.80 -0.32 11.47
C ILE A 209 12.73 0.47 10.57
N ARG A 210 13.86 -0.14 10.21
CA ARG A 210 14.92 0.50 9.42
C ARG A 210 15.34 -0.41 8.29
N HIS A 211 15.81 0.18 7.20
CA HIS A 211 16.41 -0.57 6.11
C HIS A 211 17.69 -1.25 6.61
N ASP A 212 17.95 -2.51 6.25
CA ASP A 212 19.09 -3.25 6.81
C ASP A 212 20.44 -2.62 6.50
N TYR A 213 20.55 -1.97 5.33
CA TYR A 213 21.71 -1.17 4.93
C TYR A 213 22.08 -0.04 5.90
N THR A 214 21.21 0.32 6.85
CA THR A 214 21.56 1.23 7.96
C THR A 214 22.60 0.65 8.93
N LEU A 215 22.80 -0.68 8.94
CA LEU A 215 23.82 -1.33 9.77
C LEU A 215 25.24 -1.17 9.23
N GLY A 216 25.40 -0.92 7.93
CA GLY A 216 26.72 -0.80 7.28
C GLY A 216 27.53 -2.11 7.29
N TRP A 217 26.88 -3.26 7.44
CA TRP A 217 27.56 -4.56 7.49
C TRP A 217 27.81 -5.10 6.08
N GLY A 218 29.06 -5.35 5.74
CA GLY A 218 29.47 -6.08 4.52
C GLY A 218 29.43 -5.29 3.21
N VAL A 219 28.78 -4.12 3.17
CA VAL A 219 28.77 -3.20 2.03
C VAL A 219 28.94 -1.78 2.55
N ASP A 220 29.74 -0.95 1.89
CA ASP A 220 29.79 0.49 2.18
C ASP A 220 28.53 1.16 1.65
N THR A 221 27.48 1.15 2.48
CA THR A 221 26.16 1.68 2.11
C THR A 221 26.14 3.21 2.03
N ALA A 222 27.18 3.89 2.55
CA ALA A 222 27.35 5.33 2.42
C ALA A 222 27.80 5.71 1.00
N ALA A 223 28.59 4.86 0.35
CA ALA A 223 29.11 5.07 -1.00
C ALA A 223 28.12 4.76 -2.14
N ILE A 224 26.96 4.11 -1.87
CA ILE A 224 25.99 3.77 -2.91
C ILE A 224 24.93 4.87 -3.03
N ASP A 225 24.79 5.47 -4.22
CA ASP A 225 23.87 6.58 -4.47
C ASP A 225 22.39 6.25 -4.23
N SER A 226 21.98 5.00 -4.42
CA SER A 226 20.63 4.52 -4.16
C SER A 226 20.64 3.17 -3.45
N TRP A 227 19.76 3.01 -2.47
CA TRP A 227 19.50 1.70 -1.87
C TRP A 227 18.39 1.00 -2.65
N PRO A 228 18.43 -0.33 -2.77
CA PRO A 228 17.29 -1.06 -3.29
C PRO A 228 16.06 -0.80 -2.42
N LEU A 229 14.88 -0.97 -3.00
CA LEU A 229 13.65 -0.91 -2.22
C LEU A 229 13.56 -2.14 -1.31
N SER A 230 13.16 -1.92 -0.07
CA SER A 230 12.85 -2.97 0.91
C SER A 230 11.42 -2.79 1.37
N SER A 231 10.75 -3.90 1.70
CA SER A 231 9.45 -3.88 2.35
C SER A 231 9.31 -5.03 3.33
N ALA A 232 8.45 -4.81 4.33
CA ALA A 232 7.95 -5.85 5.20
C ALA A 232 6.48 -5.58 5.53
N ILE A 233 5.76 -6.66 5.83
CA ILE A 233 4.47 -6.62 6.50
C ILE A 233 4.67 -7.07 7.95
N ILE A 234 4.10 -6.32 8.88
CA ILE A 234 4.12 -6.57 10.32
C ILE A 234 2.69 -6.87 10.77
N ILE A 235 2.51 -7.95 11.52
CA ILE A 235 1.19 -8.39 12.01
C ILE A 235 1.29 -8.66 13.50
N GLN A 236 0.47 -8.00 14.32
CA GLN A 236 0.37 -8.28 15.74
C GLN A 236 -0.74 -9.31 15.98
N THR A 237 -0.38 -10.55 16.33
CA THR A 237 -1.32 -11.67 16.50
C THR A 237 -1.80 -11.85 17.95
N SER A 238 -0.99 -11.43 18.92
CA SER A 238 -1.39 -11.32 20.33
C SER A 238 -0.79 -10.06 20.95
N GLU A 239 -1.01 -9.80 22.23
CA GLU A 239 -0.45 -8.61 22.89
C GLU A 239 1.07 -8.52 22.69
N ASN A 240 1.77 -9.65 22.81
CA ASN A 240 3.23 -9.72 22.83
C ASN A 240 3.83 -10.47 21.62
N GLU A 241 3.01 -10.97 20.69
CA GLU A 241 3.45 -11.77 19.54
C GLU A 241 3.25 -10.99 18.23
N PHE A 242 4.28 -11.01 17.39
CA PHE A 242 4.28 -10.38 16.08
C PHE A 242 4.85 -11.31 15.01
N TYR A 243 4.37 -11.15 13.78
CA TYR A 243 4.96 -11.73 12.58
C TYR A 243 5.53 -10.62 11.70
N PHE A 244 6.74 -10.84 11.21
CA PHE A 244 7.43 -10.00 10.24
C PHE A 244 7.65 -10.82 8.97
N GLY A 245 7.09 -10.41 7.84
CA GLY A 245 7.33 -11.03 6.54
C GLY A 245 7.89 -10.01 5.57
N GLY A 246 9.04 -10.28 4.95
CA GLY A 246 9.65 -9.32 4.02
C GLY A 246 11.10 -9.58 3.72
N THR A 247 11.84 -8.50 3.44
CA THR A 247 13.28 -8.51 3.16
C THR A 247 13.89 -7.14 3.43
N GLY A 248 15.15 -7.08 3.86
CA GLY A 248 15.92 -5.85 3.97
C GLY A 248 15.54 -4.94 5.13
N ILE A 249 15.07 -5.51 6.24
CA ILE A 249 14.61 -4.75 7.41
C ILE A 249 15.38 -5.10 8.69
N VAL A 250 15.42 -4.14 9.60
CA VAL A 250 15.87 -4.27 10.98
C VAL A 250 14.83 -3.63 11.89
N ALA A 251 14.36 -4.34 12.91
CA ALA A 251 13.35 -3.87 13.84
C ALA A 251 13.91 -3.80 15.27
N THR A 252 13.75 -2.66 15.93
CA THR A 252 14.01 -2.50 17.37
C THR A 252 12.74 -2.09 18.10
N PHE A 253 12.68 -2.38 19.39
CA PHE A 253 11.45 -2.30 20.18
C PHE A 253 11.64 -1.40 21.39
N LYS A 254 10.65 -0.57 21.69
CA LYS A 254 10.57 0.27 22.89
C LYS A 254 9.15 0.22 23.47
N SER A 255 8.99 0.56 24.74
CA SER A 255 7.66 0.66 25.31
C SER A 255 6.98 1.96 24.83
N ALA A 256 5.71 1.84 24.43
CA ALA A 256 4.84 2.97 24.13
C ALA A 256 4.13 3.51 25.39
N THR A 257 4.13 2.74 26.48
CA THR A 257 3.34 3.00 27.69
C THR A 257 4.18 3.53 28.85
N ASN A 258 5.46 3.18 28.92
CA ASN A 258 6.36 3.64 29.98
C ASN A 258 7.81 3.68 29.48
N ASN A 259 8.40 4.88 29.42
CA ASN A 259 9.78 5.07 28.95
C ASN A 259 10.84 4.45 29.88
N ASP A 260 10.49 4.11 31.12
CA ASP A 260 11.39 3.45 32.07
C ASP A 260 11.47 1.94 31.86
N LEU A 261 10.52 1.36 31.09
CA LEU A 261 10.51 -0.07 30.76
C LEU A 261 11.29 -0.34 29.48
N ASN A 262 12.13 -1.38 29.52
CA ASN A 262 12.78 -1.91 28.34
C ASN A 262 11.89 -2.97 27.68
N ILE A 263 12.06 -3.14 26.37
CA ILE A 263 11.46 -4.26 25.65
C ILE A 263 12.55 -5.27 25.31
N GLY A 264 12.37 -6.48 25.83
CA GLY A 264 13.20 -7.62 25.51
C GLY A 264 12.60 -8.46 24.40
N ILE A 265 13.47 -9.12 23.64
CA ILE A 265 13.08 -10.17 22.70
C ILE A 265 13.11 -11.48 23.47
N LEU A 266 11.94 -12.09 23.71
CA LEU A 266 11.85 -13.39 24.39
C LEU A 266 12.32 -14.50 23.45
N LYS A 267 11.87 -14.43 22.19
CA LYS A 267 12.08 -15.48 21.21
C LYS A 267 11.92 -14.94 19.79
N VAL A 268 12.75 -15.42 18.87
CA VAL A 268 12.59 -15.21 17.42
C VAL A 268 12.70 -16.55 16.71
N ASP A 269 11.65 -16.91 15.96
CA ASP A 269 11.62 -18.09 15.11
C ASP A 269 11.55 -17.64 13.65
N GLU A 270 12.47 -18.11 12.80
CA GLU A 270 12.24 -18.08 11.35
C GLU A 270 11.49 -19.33 10.94
N GLY A 271 10.46 -19.17 10.10
CA GLY A 271 9.59 -20.27 9.74
C GLY A 271 8.75 -20.02 8.50
N LYS A 272 7.82 -20.94 8.28
CA LYS A 272 6.87 -20.91 7.17
C LYS A 272 5.53 -21.50 7.58
N PHE A 273 4.49 -21.16 6.84
CA PHE A 273 3.19 -21.81 6.99
C PHE A 273 3.11 -23.02 6.05
N GLU A 274 2.82 -24.20 6.62
CA GLU A 274 2.47 -25.42 5.88
C GLU A 274 1.05 -25.82 6.29
N ASN A 275 0.11 -25.88 5.35
CA ASN A 275 -1.31 -26.18 5.63
C ASN A 275 -1.90 -25.32 6.77
N ALA A 276 -1.68 -23.99 6.69
CA ALA A 276 -2.08 -23.01 7.70
C ALA A 276 -1.48 -23.22 9.11
N LYS A 277 -0.48 -24.09 9.27
CA LYS A 277 0.23 -24.31 10.54
C LYS A 277 1.62 -23.71 10.47
N TRP A 278 2.00 -22.96 11.50
CA TRP A 278 3.35 -22.44 11.66
C TRP A 278 4.35 -23.58 11.86
N LYS A 279 5.38 -23.62 11.02
CA LYS A 279 6.49 -24.56 11.12
C LYS A 279 7.79 -23.78 11.27
N ILE A 280 8.46 -24.03 12.39
CA ILE A 280 9.75 -23.43 12.71
C ILE A 280 10.82 -24.10 11.86
N LEU A 281 11.66 -23.28 11.24
CA LEU A 281 12.85 -23.71 10.50
C LEU A 281 14.10 -23.46 11.32
N LEU A 282 14.21 -22.29 11.93
CA LEU A 282 15.34 -21.88 12.74
C LEU A 282 14.86 -21.13 14.00
N HIS A 283 15.57 -21.37 15.11
CA HIS A 283 15.51 -20.50 16.27
C HIS A 283 16.65 -19.50 16.16
N LEU A 284 16.32 -18.22 16.06
CA LEU A 284 17.32 -17.16 15.95
C LEU A 284 17.63 -16.60 17.35
N ASN A 285 18.91 -16.46 17.69
CA ASN A 285 19.36 -15.90 18.95
C ASN A 285 20.75 -15.26 18.75
N GLY A 286 21.52 -14.98 19.80
CA GLY A 286 22.94 -14.59 19.69
C GLY A 286 23.16 -13.49 18.65
N ASP A 287 24.08 -13.72 17.72
CA ASP A 287 24.43 -12.75 16.68
C ASP A 287 23.29 -12.50 15.68
N GLU A 288 22.43 -13.48 15.42
CA GLU A 288 21.27 -13.35 14.53
C GLU A 288 20.24 -12.32 15.06
N THR A 289 20.23 -12.06 16.37
CA THR A 289 19.40 -11.01 17.02
C THR A 289 20.24 -9.85 17.56
N HIS A 290 21.52 -9.81 17.20
CA HIS A 290 22.51 -8.87 17.73
C HIS A 290 22.52 -8.81 19.27
N GLN A 291 22.51 -9.99 19.88
CA GLN A 291 22.44 -10.24 21.31
C GLN A 291 21.12 -9.72 21.92
N GLY A 292 19.99 -10.04 21.27
CA GLY A 292 18.64 -9.65 21.71
C GLY A 292 18.25 -8.19 21.46
N ARG A 293 19.01 -7.45 20.64
CA ARG A 293 18.79 -6.00 20.41
C ARG A 293 17.88 -5.68 19.24
N HIS A 294 17.81 -6.56 18.23
CA HIS A 294 16.94 -6.35 17.08
C HIS A 294 16.53 -7.65 16.40
N LEU A 295 15.40 -7.60 15.70
CA LEU A 295 15.09 -8.54 14.63
C LEU A 295 15.71 -8.04 13.33
N ARG A 296 16.21 -8.93 12.48
CA ARG A 296 16.75 -8.59 11.16
C ARG A 296 16.34 -9.61 10.11
N ILE A 297 15.91 -9.11 8.96
CA ILE A 297 15.79 -9.88 7.71
C ILE A 297 16.74 -9.21 6.71
N PRO A 298 17.91 -9.79 6.38
CA PRO A 298 18.86 -9.19 5.45
C PRO A 298 18.24 -8.93 4.06
N TYR A 299 18.67 -7.88 3.37
CA TYR A 299 18.22 -7.62 2.01
C TYR A 299 18.62 -8.78 1.07
N GLY A 300 17.68 -9.20 0.24
CA GLY A 300 17.83 -10.34 -0.67
C GLY A 300 17.43 -11.68 -0.04
N GLN A 301 17.22 -11.74 1.28
CA GLN A 301 16.61 -12.88 1.97
C GLN A 301 15.12 -12.61 2.20
N TYR A 302 14.28 -13.54 1.77
CA TYR A 302 12.82 -13.44 1.86
C TYR A 302 12.34 -14.45 2.89
N SER A 303 11.99 -13.97 4.08
CA SER A 303 11.57 -14.85 5.16
C SER A 303 10.39 -14.31 5.96
N ILE A 304 9.83 -15.19 6.78
CA ILE A 304 8.83 -14.86 7.79
C ILE A 304 9.47 -15.18 9.14
N GLN A 305 9.52 -14.20 10.02
CA GLN A 305 9.97 -14.36 11.39
C GLN A 305 8.84 -14.07 12.35
N ARG A 306 8.63 -14.97 13.32
CA ARG A 306 7.71 -14.80 14.44
C ARG A 306 8.52 -14.38 15.66
N ILE A 307 8.11 -13.31 16.32
CA ILE A 307 8.78 -12.75 17.49
C ILE A 307 7.83 -12.62 18.67
N GLU A 308 8.30 -13.00 19.85
CA GLU A 308 7.63 -12.77 21.12
C GLU A 308 8.44 -11.73 21.92
N LEU A 309 7.75 -10.71 22.43
CA LEU A 309 8.34 -9.59 23.17
C LEU A 309 7.92 -9.62 24.65
N TYR A 310 8.70 -8.99 25.52
CA TYR A 310 8.33 -8.81 26.93
C TYR A 310 8.85 -7.48 27.47
N GLN A 311 8.21 -6.99 28.53
CA GLN A 311 8.63 -5.80 29.26
C GLN A 311 9.44 -6.21 30.50
N TYR A 312 10.49 -5.44 30.80
CA TYR A 312 11.31 -5.58 32.01
C TYR A 312 11.93 -4.25 32.44
#